data_AF-A0A8T6RBS5-F1
#
_entry.id   AF-A0A8T6RBS5-F1
#
_cell.length_a   1.000
_cell.length_b   1.000
_cell.length_c   1.000
_cell.angle_alpha   90.00
_cell.angle_beta   90.00
_cell.angle_gamma   90.00
#
_symmetry.space_group_name_H-M   'P 1'
#
loop_
_entity.id
_entity.type
_entity.pdbx_description
1 polymer ?
#
loop_
_entity_poly.entity_id
_entity_poly.type
_entity_poly.pdbx_seq_one_letter_code
_entity_poly.pdbx_strand_id
1 'polypeptide(L)'
;MEDAIPYNTEAGFGVLTSLGTMILNEDLVARIGLTENEIMSIREQTLAQIENRRAAYHRLVGIENPENRDVILVDDGLASGFTMMAAIQSVKEFLPSRSLLQSRLLQEVQPKE
;
A
#
# COMPACT_ATOMS: atom_id res chain seq x y z
N MET A 1 0.68 2.21 1.64
CA MET A 1 -0.42 3.20 1.69
C MET A 1 -0.27 4.08 0.46
N GLU A 2 -1.34 4.29 -0.32
CA GLU A 2 -1.30 5.19 -1.48
C GLU A 2 -1.35 6.65 -1.02
N ASP A 3 -0.46 7.47 -1.56
CA ASP A 3 -0.40 8.90 -1.26
C ASP A 3 -1.35 9.65 -2.20
N ALA A 4 -2.44 10.18 -1.66
CA ALA A 4 -3.49 10.86 -2.41
C ALA A 4 -2.98 12.16 -3.05
N ILE A 5 -3.37 12.42 -4.31
CA ILE A 5 -3.16 13.71 -4.95
C ILE A 5 -3.95 14.78 -4.17
N PRO A 6 -3.35 15.96 -3.87
CA PRO A 6 -4.13 17.10 -3.40
C PRO A 6 -5.29 17.35 -4.39
N TYR A 7 -6.53 17.31 -3.92
CA TYR A 7 -7.76 17.50 -4.72
C TYR A 7 -8.25 16.30 -5.57
N ASN A 8 -7.60 15.12 -5.55
CA ASN A 8 -8.14 13.88 -6.12
C ASN A 8 -7.66 12.63 -5.37
N THR A 9 -8.53 12.04 -4.55
CA THR A 9 -8.22 10.89 -3.70
C THR A 9 -8.19 9.54 -4.42
N GLU A 10 -8.67 9.43 -5.66
CA GLU A 10 -8.76 8.15 -6.39
C GLU A 10 -7.53 7.81 -7.24
N ALA A 11 -6.59 8.74 -7.41
CA ALA A 11 -5.31 8.49 -8.05
C ALA A 11 -4.19 8.85 -7.06
N GLY A 12 -3.46 7.85 -6.57
CA GLY A 12 -2.25 8.10 -5.78
C GLY A 12 -1.09 8.55 -6.68
N PHE A 13 -0.35 9.59 -6.29
CA PHE A 13 0.87 10.00 -7.03
C PHE A 13 2.10 9.17 -6.63
N GLY A 14 1.97 8.35 -5.59
CA GLY A 14 2.99 7.44 -5.12
C GLY A 14 2.46 6.46 -4.08
N VAL A 15 3.34 5.58 -3.63
CA VAL A 15 3.09 4.62 -2.57
C VAL A 15 4.22 4.65 -1.56
N LEU A 16 3.85 4.66 -0.29
CA LEU A 16 4.76 4.50 0.83
C LEU A 16 4.55 3.15 1.51
N THR A 17 5.61 2.36 1.55
CA THR A 17 5.66 1.07 2.26
C THR A 17 5.85 1.30 3.76
N SER A 18 5.52 0.28 4.57
CA SER A 18 5.77 0.32 6.02
C SER A 18 7.25 0.32 6.40
N LEU A 19 8.14 0.04 5.45
CA LEU A 19 9.59 0.12 5.62
C LEU A 19 10.15 1.52 5.29
N GLY A 20 9.29 2.45 4.87
CA GLY A 20 9.67 3.82 4.52
C GLY A 20 10.19 4.01 3.09
N THR A 21 10.16 2.96 2.27
CA THR A 21 10.42 3.01 0.83
C THR A 21 9.24 3.69 0.13
N MET A 22 9.52 4.77 -0.59
CA MET A 22 8.56 5.53 -1.39
C MET A 22 8.78 5.24 -2.88
N ILE A 23 7.69 4.97 -3.61
CA ILE A 23 7.69 4.78 -5.06
C ILE A 23 6.76 5.82 -5.65
N LEU A 24 7.27 6.64 -6.58
CA LEU A 24 6.52 7.74 -7.18
C LEU A 24 6.11 7.41 -8.62
N ASN A 25 4.97 7.97 -9.03
CA ASN A 25 4.62 8.12 -10.43
C ASN A 25 5.20 9.44 -10.94
N GLU A 26 6.44 9.39 -11.44
CA GLU A 26 7.21 10.58 -11.85
C GLU A 26 6.48 11.42 -12.91
N ASP A 27 5.81 10.78 -13.87
CA ASP A 27 5.04 11.47 -14.91
C ASP A 27 3.88 12.27 -14.31
N LEU A 28 3.19 11.69 -13.32
CA LEU A 28 2.09 12.33 -12.64
C LEU A 28 2.59 13.47 -11.74
N VAL A 29 3.63 13.25 -10.95
CA VAL A 29 4.30 14.26 -10.11
C VAL A 29 4.70 15.46 -10.96
N ALA A 30 5.32 15.24 -12.12
CA ALA A 30 5.71 16.30 -13.04
C ALA A 30 4.50 17.06 -13.61
N ARG A 31 3.41 16.36 -13.96
CA ARG A 31 2.20 16.98 -14.53
C ARG A 31 1.45 17.86 -13.54
N ILE A 32 1.40 17.47 -12.27
CA ILE A 32 0.72 18.23 -11.22
C ILE A 32 1.64 19.25 -10.54
N GLY A 33 2.94 19.20 -10.82
CA GLY A 33 3.92 20.16 -10.33
C GLY A 33 4.23 20.03 -8.84
N LEU A 34 4.15 18.81 -8.28
CA LEU A 34 4.50 18.59 -6.88
C LEU A 34 5.99 18.87 -6.65
N THR A 35 6.27 19.70 -5.66
CA THR A 35 7.64 20.01 -5.22
C THR A 35 8.19 18.93 -4.31
N GLU A 36 9.51 18.80 -4.25
CA GLU A 36 10.19 17.88 -3.34
C GLU A 36 9.80 18.11 -1.87
N ASN A 37 9.60 19.37 -1.46
CA ASN A 37 9.16 19.72 -0.12
C ASN A 37 7.74 19.22 0.19
N GLU A 38 6.81 19.33 -0.78
CA GLU A 38 5.45 18.81 -0.62
C GLU A 38 5.45 17.27 -0.54
N ILE A 39 6.25 16.61 -1.39
CA ILE A 39 6.43 15.16 -1.38
C ILE A 39 6.97 14.70 -0.02
N MET A 40 7.99 15.39 0.52
CA MET A 40 8.57 15.08 1.82
C MET A 40 7.57 15.30 2.96
N SER A 41 6.78 16.37 2.92
CA SER A 41 5.76 16.63 3.94
C SER A 41 4.67 15.54 3.94
N ILE A 42 4.21 15.12 2.74
CA ILE A 42 3.23 14.05 2.60
C ILE A 42 3.82 12.72 3.11
N ARG A 43 5.08 12.43 2.76
CA ARG A 43 5.79 11.23 3.22
C ARG A 43 5.80 11.14 4.75
N GLU A 44 6.16 12.21 5.44
CA GLU A 44 6.21 12.23 6.91
C GLU A 44 4.82 12.00 7.54
N GLN A 45 3.79 12.65 7.00
CA GLN A 45 2.41 12.46 7.45
C GLN A 45 1.93 11.02 7.24
N THR A 46 2.22 10.44 6.07
CA THR A 46 1.84 9.06 5.75
C THR A 46 2.61 8.05 6.61
N LEU A 47 3.90 8.27 6.90
CA LEU A 47 4.67 7.43 7.84
C LEU A 47 4.03 7.40 9.23
N ALA A 48 3.63 8.55 9.75
CA ALA A 48 2.95 8.63 11.04
C ALA A 48 1.63 7.84 11.04
N GLN A 49 0.85 7.93 9.95
CA GLN A 49 -0.40 7.16 9.80
C GLN A 49 -0.15 5.66 9.71
N ILE A 50 0.87 5.24 8.96
CA ILE A 50 1.28 3.84 8.87
C ILE A 50 1.64 3.30 10.26
N GLU A 51 2.46 4.01 11.02
CA GLU A 51 2.89 3.55 12.35
C GLU A 51 1.71 3.44 13.33
N ASN A 52 0.81 4.43 13.30
CA ASN A 52 -0.42 4.39 14.09
C ASN A 52 -1.31 3.17 13.74
N ARG A 53 -1.47 2.87 12.45
CA ARG A 53 -2.22 1.69 11.99
C ARG A 53 -1.52 0.40 12.36
N ARG A 54 -0.19 0.32 12.20
CA ARG A 54 0.61 -0.84 12.58
C ARG A 54 0.46 -1.18 14.05
N ALA A 55 0.54 -0.17 14.93
CA ALA A 55 0.31 -0.35 16.36
C ALA A 55 -1.12 -0.81 16.68
N ALA A 56 -2.13 -0.30 15.96
CA ALA A 56 -3.51 -0.76 16.12
C ALA A 56 -3.69 -2.21 15.66
N TYR A 57 -3.18 -2.58 14.48
CA TYR A 57 -3.30 -3.93 13.94
C TYR A 57 -2.51 -4.97 14.73
N HIS A 58 -1.32 -4.65 15.23
CA HIS A 58 -0.57 -5.55 16.12
C HIS A 58 -1.32 -5.93 17.39
N ARG A 59 -2.17 -5.03 17.92
CA ARG A 59 -3.02 -5.33 19.07
C ARG A 59 -4.18 -6.26 18.73
N LEU A 60 -4.60 -6.29 17.47
CA LEU A 60 -5.75 -7.04 16.98
C LEU A 60 -5.36 -8.41 16.40
N VAL A 61 -4.21 -8.47 15.75
CA VAL A 61 -3.70 -9.63 15.01
C VAL A 61 -2.23 -9.77 15.41
N GLY A 62 -1.88 -10.81 16.16
CA GLY A 62 -0.49 -11.08 16.51
C GLY A 62 0.40 -11.19 15.27
N ILE A 63 1.69 -10.91 15.40
CA ILE A 63 2.63 -11.11 14.29
C ILE A 63 2.93 -12.60 14.17
N GLU A 64 2.45 -13.24 13.12
CA GLU A 64 2.97 -14.54 12.73
C GLU A 64 4.17 -14.33 11.80
N ASN A 65 5.28 -15.01 12.10
CA ASN A 65 6.43 -15.05 11.20
C ASN A 65 6.03 -15.82 9.93
N PRO A 66 6.04 -15.19 8.75
CA PRO A 66 5.64 -15.85 7.52
C PRO A 66 6.76 -16.71 6.92
N GLU A 67 7.94 -16.79 7.55
CA GLU A 67 9.00 -17.71 7.14
C GLU A 67 8.48 -19.13 6.95
N ASN A 68 8.81 -19.72 5.81
CA ASN A 68 8.38 -21.06 5.38
C ASN A 68 6.88 -21.25 5.10
N ARG A 69 6.12 -20.16 4.95
CA ARG A 69 4.72 -20.22 4.53
C ARG A 69 4.53 -19.61 3.15
N ASP A 70 3.53 -20.10 2.44
CA ASP A 70 3.04 -19.42 1.23
C ASP A 70 2.20 -18.22 1.65
N VAL A 71 2.36 -17.10 0.93
CA VAL A 71 1.70 -15.83 1.26
C VAL A 71 0.69 -15.47 0.17
N ILE A 72 -0.53 -15.23 0.59
CA ILE A 72 -1.60 -14.72 -0.27
C ILE A 72 -1.80 -13.24 0.08
N LEU A 73 -1.66 -12.37 -0.93
CA LEU A 73 -2.01 -10.97 -0.81
C LEU A 73 -3.44 -10.78 -1.31
N VAL A 74 -4.30 -10.26 -0.43
CA VAL A 74 -5.71 -10.00 -0.73
C VAL A 74 -5.96 -8.52 -0.64
N ASP A 75 -6.66 -8.00 -1.65
CA ASP A 75 -7.11 -6.61 -1.71
C ASP A 75 -8.57 -6.60 -2.21
N ASP A 76 -9.40 -5.69 -1.69
CA ASP A 76 -10.81 -5.59 -2.09
C ASP A 76 -11.01 -4.77 -3.39
N GLY A 77 -9.99 -4.02 -3.79
CA GLY A 77 -9.96 -3.28 -5.04
C GLY A 77 -8.55 -3.17 -5.65
N LEU A 78 -8.47 -3.38 -6.98
CA LEU A 78 -7.30 -2.99 -7.78
C LEU A 78 -7.61 -1.61 -8.37
N ALA A 79 -7.24 -0.54 -7.66
CA ALA A 79 -7.35 0.82 -8.20
C ALA A 79 -6.35 1.02 -9.35
N SER A 80 -5.15 1.55 -9.06
CA SER A 80 -4.08 1.74 -10.03
C SER A 80 -3.11 0.55 -10.14
N GLY A 81 -3.21 -0.42 -9.21
CA GLY A 81 -2.27 -1.53 -9.06
C GLY A 81 -0.96 -1.18 -8.34
N PHE A 82 -0.67 0.11 -8.09
CA PHE A 82 0.55 0.54 -7.40
C PHE A 82 0.63 0.04 -5.95
N THR A 83 -0.49 0.08 -5.21
CA THR A 83 -0.55 -0.50 -3.84
C THR A 83 -0.13 -1.97 -3.83
N MET A 84 -0.64 -2.77 -4.78
CA MET A 84 -0.30 -4.19 -4.88
C MET A 84 1.17 -4.40 -5.26
N MET A 85 1.70 -3.61 -6.20
CA MET A 85 3.12 -3.69 -6.59
C MET A 85 4.05 -3.41 -5.41
N ALA A 86 3.73 -2.38 -4.60
CA ALA A 86 4.48 -2.07 -3.39
C ALA A 86 4.36 -3.19 -2.34
N ALA A 87 3.16 -3.79 -2.18
CA ALA A 87 2.96 -4.91 -1.27
C ALA A 87 3.78 -6.14 -1.69
N ILE A 88 3.77 -6.49 -2.98
CA ILE A 88 4.60 -7.57 -3.55
C ILE A 88 6.08 -7.31 -3.29
N GLN A 89 6.55 -6.08 -3.53
CA GLN A 89 7.94 -5.70 -3.31
C GLN A 89 8.34 -5.86 -1.84
N SER A 90 7.51 -5.35 -0.91
CA SER A 90 7.74 -5.51 0.52
C SER A 90 7.77 -6.98 0.94
N VAL A 91 6.88 -7.84 0.43
CA VAL A 91 6.91 -9.27 0.78
C VAL A 91 8.15 -9.97 0.22
N LYS A 92 8.60 -9.64 -1.00
CA LYS A 92 9.82 -10.21 -1.59
C LYS A 92 11.07 -9.88 -0.77
N GLU A 93 11.13 -8.70 -0.16
CA GLU A 93 12.23 -8.32 0.74
C GLU A 93 12.27 -9.18 2.00
N PHE A 94 11.12 -9.66 2.49
CA PHE A 94 11.04 -10.58 3.63
C PHE A 94 11.11 -12.06 3.24
N LEU A 95 10.66 -12.45 2.04
CA LEU A 95 10.50 -13.85 1.60
C LEU A 95 10.96 -14.06 0.14
N PRO A 96 12.27 -14.05 -0.13
CA PRO A 96 12.80 -13.98 -1.50
C PRO A 96 12.58 -15.24 -2.37
N SER A 97 12.18 -16.37 -1.80
CA SER A 97 12.13 -17.68 -2.50
C SER A 97 10.72 -18.28 -2.65
N ARG A 98 9.65 -17.48 -2.48
CA ARG A 98 8.26 -17.99 -2.43
C ARG A 98 7.39 -17.45 -3.55
N SER A 99 6.38 -18.25 -3.92
CA SER A 99 5.35 -17.87 -4.88
C SER A 99 4.34 -16.93 -4.21
N LEU A 100 4.03 -15.81 -4.86
CA LEU A 100 3.04 -14.83 -4.43
C LEU A 100 1.78 -14.98 -5.28
N LEU A 101 0.63 -15.17 -4.64
CA LEU A 101 -0.67 -15.15 -5.31
C LEU A 101 -1.43 -13.89 -4.90
N GLN A 102 -1.90 -13.15 -5.89
CA GLN A 102 -2.80 -12.02 -5.71
C GLN A 102 -4.24 -12.48 -5.91
N SER A 103 -5.12 -12.14 -4.96
CA SER A 103 -6.56 -12.39 -5.09
C SER A 103 -7.36 -11.13 -4.82
N ARG A 104 -8.42 -10.92 -5.60
CA ARG A 104 -9.44 -9.89 -5.33
C ARG A 104 -10.46 -10.44 -4.35
N LEU A 105 -10.83 -9.68 -3.33
CA LEU A 105 -12.00 -9.99 -2.52
C LEU A 105 -13.27 -9.61 -3.31
N LEU A 106 -14.02 -10.59 -3.81
CA LEU A 106 -15.36 -10.35 -4.33
C LEU A 106 -16.31 -10.24 -3.13
N GLN A 107 -16.82 -9.04 -2.86
CA GLN A 107 -17.97 -8.91 -1.95
C GLN A 107 -19.22 -9.43 -2.68
N GLU A 108 -19.87 -10.44 -2.13
CA GLU A 108 -21.19 -10.86 -2.59
C GLU A 108 -22.16 -9.69 -2.42
N VAL A 109 -22.71 -9.18 -3.53
CA VAL A 109 -23.81 -8.21 -3.48
C VAL A 109 -25.04 -8.96 -3.00
N GLN A 110 -25.38 -8.78 -1.72
CA GLN A 110 -26.66 -9.21 -1.19
C GLN A 110 -27.77 -8.51 -2.01
N PRO A 111 -28.69 -9.25 -2.64
CA PRO A 111 -29.78 -8.64 -3.39
C PRO A 111 -30.63 -7.79 -2.43
N LYS A 112 -30.90 -6.54 -2.81
CA LYS A 112 -31.90 -5.72 -2.11
C LYS A 112 -33.28 -6.34 -2.34
N GLU A 113 -33.94 -6.75 -1.26
CA GLU A 113 -35.40 -6.98 -1.22
C GLU A 113 -36.17 -5.66 -1.32
#